data_AF-A0A821S9Q3-F1
#
_entry.id   AF-A0A821S9Q3-F1
#
_cell.length_a   1.000
_cell.length_b   1.000
_cell.length_c   1.000
_cell.angle_alpha   90.00
_cell.angle_beta   90.00
_cell.angle_gamma   90.00
#
_symmetry.space_group_name_H-M   'P 1'
#
loop_
_entity.id
_entity.type
_entity.pdbx_description
1 polymer ?
#
loop_
_entity_poly.entity_id
_entity_poly.type
_entity_poly.pdbx_seq_one_letter_code
_entity_poly.pdbx_strand_id
1 'polypeptide(L)'
;MLNSFLLVKAWLSHELLYHVMSYRYRVEYGLSEKKGKEIAIPFRGKDLPSENSEFSHPDIMIGFTILSYLYRGLDLIQVKHGLIKLKSDPKQDRDSLLQKWVQENQNWINEQNQKENEQFPEWLTSFRTLDLEHEDKIKKVYFYLSRNFSFIDYYLSNFTFPNDTKCYEMKLTGNAHTLAGEGKTKGFSGTD
;
A
#
# COMPACT_ATOMS: atom_id res chain seq x y z
N MET A 1 -12.81 17.63 7.00
CA MET A 1 -12.51 17.63 8.45
C MET A 1 -13.43 16.71 9.26
N LEU A 2 -14.75 16.85 9.19
CA LEU A 2 -15.68 16.01 9.98
C LEU A 2 -15.51 14.50 9.71
N ASN A 3 -15.39 14.10 8.44
CA ASN A 3 -15.24 12.69 8.07
C ASN A 3 -13.95 12.05 8.61
N SER A 4 -12.83 12.79 8.60
CA SER A 4 -11.55 12.32 9.15
C SER A 4 -11.65 12.11 10.66
N PHE A 5 -12.33 13.00 11.37
CA PHE A 5 -12.57 12.84 12.81
C PHE A 5 -13.44 11.62 13.13
N LEU A 6 -14.52 11.41 12.37
CA LEU A 6 -15.38 10.24 12.52
C LEU A 6 -14.62 8.93 12.24
N LEU A 7 -13.73 8.93 11.26
CA LEU A 7 -12.90 7.77 10.93
C LEU A 7 -11.90 7.46 12.06
N VAL A 8 -11.20 8.47 12.57
CA VAL A 8 -10.31 8.29 13.74
C VAL A 8 -11.08 7.79 14.95
N LYS A 9 -12.25 8.38 15.24
CA LYS A 9 -13.12 7.91 16.32
C LYS A 9 -13.48 6.44 16.13
N ALA A 10 -13.90 6.04 14.92
CA ALA A 10 -14.29 4.66 14.65
C ALA A 10 -13.13 3.68 14.84
N TRP A 11 -11.93 4.02 14.37
CA TRP A 11 -10.73 3.19 14.51
C TRP A 11 -10.27 3.03 15.97
N LEU A 12 -10.46 4.05 16.80
CA LEU A 12 -10.15 4.00 18.22
C LEU A 12 -11.25 3.32 19.04
N SER A 13 -12.52 3.62 18.78
CA SER A 13 -13.64 3.14 19.60
C SER A 13 -13.98 1.67 19.37
N HIS A 14 -13.66 1.13 18.18
CA HIS A 14 -13.89 -0.28 17.85
C HIS A 14 -12.59 -1.10 17.88
N GLU A 15 -11.56 -0.60 18.55
CA GLU A 15 -10.28 -1.29 18.77
C GLU A 15 -9.54 -1.70 17.48
N LEU A 16 -9.93 -1.19 16.31
CA LEU A 16 -9.29 -1.54 15.03
C LEU A 16 -7.81 -1.15 15.03
N LEU A 17 -7.49 0.04 15.53
CA LEU A 17 -6.10 0.48 15.64
C LEU A 17 -5.29 -0.43 16.57
N TYR A 18 -5.86 -0.77 17.74
CA TYR A 18 -5.21 -1.64 18.71
C TYR A 18 -4.98 -3.04 18.11
N HIS A 19 -6.01 -3.60 17.48
CA HIS A 19 -5.95 -4.91 16.82
C HIS A 19 -4.87 -4.96 15.74
N VAL A 20 -4.82 -3.98 14.84
CA VAL A 20 -3.81 -3.97 13.78
C VAL A 20 -2.40 -3.78 14.36
N MET A 21 -2.24 -2.96 15.40
CA MET A 21 -0.94 -2.75 16.05
C MET A 21 -0.48 -3.95 16.90
N SER A 22 -1.38 -4.82 17.36
CA SER A 22 -1.02 -5.99 18.16
C SER A 22 -0.48 -7.16 17.34
N TYR A 23 -0.64 -7.13 16.01
CA TYR A 23 -0.17 -8.19 15.12
C TYR A 23 1.28 -7.96 14.70
N ARG A 24 2.00 -9.05 14.44
CA ARG A 24 3.41 -9.00 14.03
C ARG A 24 3.57 -9.07 12.52
N TYR A 25 4.20 -8.03 11.97
CA TYR A 25 4.58 -7.96 10.57
C TYR A 25 5.48 -9.14 10.17
N ARG A 26 5.18 -9.73 9.00
CA ARG A 26 5.82 -10.92 8.40
C ARG A 26 5.67 -12.22 9.21
N VAL A 27 4.84 -12.24 10.24
CA VAL A 27 4.49 -13.48 10.98
C VAL A 27 3.01 -13.77 10.86
N GLU A 28 2.17 -12.75 11.04
CA GLU A 28 0.71 -12.88 11.01
C GLU A 28 0.10 -12.19 9.78
N TYR A 29 0.79 -11.18 9.24
CA TYR A 29 0.39 -10.47 8.03
C TYR A 29 1.61 -9.92 7.28
N GLY A 30 1.41 -9.58 6.00
CA GLY A 30 2.41 -8.90 5.18
C GLY A 30 1.92 -8.75 3.74
N LEU A 31 2.73 -8.13 2.87
CA LEU A 31 2.39 -7.99 1.46
C LEU A 31 2.52 -9.33 0.74
N SER A 32 1.63 -9.56 -0.23
CA SER A 32 1.74 -10.70 -1.14
C SER A 32 2.98 -10.56 -2.03
N GLU A 33 3.68 -11.67 -2.26
CA GLU A 33 4.78 -11.72 -3.22
C GLU A 33 4.27 -12.04 -4.64
N LYS A 34 3.00 -12.45 -4.77
CA LYS A 34 2.39 -12.69 -6.07
C LYS A 34 2.15 -11.37 -6.80
N LYS A 35 2.59 -11.34 -8.05
CA LYS A 35 2.32 -10.23 -8.97
C LYS A 35 0.81 -10.03 -9.10
N GLY A 36 0.38 -8.78 -8.96
CA GLY A 36 -1.00 -8.34 -9.20
C GLY A 36 -1.85 -8.12 -7.95
N LYS A 37 -1.32 -8.36 -6.75
CA LYS A 37 -2.01 -8.04 -5.49
C LYS A 37 -1.07 -7.25 -4.58
N GLU A 38 -1.35 -5.97 -4.40
CA GLU A 38 -0.50 -5.05 -3.64
C GLU A 38 -1.01 -4.78 -2.22
N ILE A 39 -1.88 -5.66 -1.70
CA ILE A 39 -2.49 -5.55 -0.37
C ILE A 39 -1.91 -6.58 0.61
N ALA A 40 -2.08 -6.29 1.90
CA ALA A 40 -1.70 -7.22 2.95
C ALA A 40 -2.58 -8.47 2.96
N ILE A 41 -1.93 -9.63 3.12
CA ILE A 41 -2.55 -10.95 3.24
C ILE A 41 -2.15 -11.61 4.57
N PRO A 42 -2.93 -12.59 5.05
CA PRO A 42 -2.56 -13.37 6.23
C PRO A 42 -1.31 -14.22 6.00
N PHE A 43 -0.49 -14.37 7.04
CA PHE A 43 0.66 -15.26 7.06
C PHE A 43 0.37 -16.46 7.96
N ARG A 44 0.88 -17.64 7.58
CA ARG A 44 0.76 -18.88 8.38
C ARG A 44 1.87 -19.00 9.43
N GLY A 45 2.90 -18.20 9.28
CA GLY A 45 4.09 -18.18 10.11
C GLY A 45 5.08 -17.16 9.58
N LYS A 46 6.28 -17.16 10.17
CA LYS A 46 7.34 -16.24 9.76
C LYS A 46 7.67 -16.43 8.28
N ASP A 47 7.53 -15.34 7.53
CA ASP A 47 7.85 -15.27 6.10
C ASP A 47 7.12 -16.31 5.24
N LEU A 48 5.95 -16.76 5.72
CA LEU A 48 5.14 -17.77 5.05
C LEU A 48 3.74 -17.23 4.72
N PRO A 49 3.58 -16.49 3.61
CA PRO A 49 2.30 -15.93 3.21
C PRO A 49 1.26 -17.01 2.88
N SER A 50 0.01 -16.79 3.27
CA SER A 50 -1.13 -17.56 2.79
C SER A 50 -1.71 -16.89 1.55
N GLU A 51 -1.06 -17.09 0.41
CA GLU A 51 -1.28 -16.33 -0.83
C GLU A 51 -2.72 -16.26 -1.37
N ASN A 52 -3.54 -17.27 -1.05
CA ASN A 52 -4.94 -17.33 -1.49
C ASN A 52 -5.91 -16.85 -0.40
N SER A 53 -5.40 -16.39 0.74
CA SER A 53 -6.19 -15.91 1.87
C SER A 53 -6.28 -14.40 1.86
N GLU A 54 -7.40 -13.90 2.37
CA GLU A 54 -7.69 -12.47 2.54
C GLU A 54 -8.26 -12.25 3.93
N PHE A 55 -8.05 -11.04 4.46
CA PHE A 55 -8.70 -10.64 5.70
C PHE A 55 -10.19 -10.37 5.43
N SER A 56 -11.06 -10.93 6.27
CA SER A 56 -12.51 -10.77 6.11
C SER A 56 -12.99 -9.34 6.38
N HIS A 57 -12.27 -8.60 7.24
CA HIS A 57 -12.62 -7.23 7.58
C HIS A 57 -11.79 -6.25 6.71
N PRO A 58 -12.43 -5.43 5.86
CA PRO A 58 -11.71 -4.55 4.93
C PRO A 58 -10.85 -3.49 5.64
N ASP A 59 -11.33 -2.90 6.75
CA ASP A 59 -10.53 -1.91 7.49
C ASP A 59 -9.25 -2.51 8.09
N ILE A 60 -9.30 -3.76 8.56
CA ILE A 60 -8.13 -4.49 9.07
C ILE A 60 -7.13 -4.72 7.93
N MET A 61 -7.61 -5.14 6.76
CA MET A 61 -6.79 -5.30 5.56
C MET A 61 -6.11 -3.98 5.16
N ILE A 62 -6.84 -2.87 5.17
CA ILE A 62 -6.31 -1.53 4.87
C ILE A 62 -5.22 -1.17 5.88
N GLY A 63 -5.48 -1.33 7.18
CA GLY A 63 -4.50 -1.06 8.24
C GLY A 63 -3.22 -1.88 8.08
N PHE A 64 -3.34 -3.18 7.86
CA PHE A 64 -2.20 -4.06 7.62
C PHE A 64 -1.45 -3.72 6.34
N THR A 65 -2.15 -3.27 5.29
CA THR A 65 -1.52 -2.83 4.04
C THR A 65 -0.67 -1.59 4.30
N ILE A 66 -1.24 -0.57 4.94
CA ILE A 66 -0.52 0.67 5.30
C ILE A 66 0.72 0.32 6.13
N LEU A 67 0.57 -0.43 7.22
CA LEU A 67 1.69 -0.82 8.08
C LEU A 67 2.76 -1.60 7.31
N SER A 68 2.36 -2.51 6.41
CA SER A 68 3.33 -3.30 5.64
C SER A 68 4.18 -2.42 4.73
N TYR A 69 3.59 -1.40 4.10
CA TYR A 69 4.34 -0.42 3.31
C TYR A 69 5.20 0.51 4.18
N LEU A 70 4.75 0.86 5.39
CA LEU A 70 5.57 1.64 6.33
C LEU A 70 6.78 0.86 6.84
N TYR A 71 6.66 -0.45 7.07
CA TYR A 71 7.78 -1.29 7.50
C TYR A 71 8.77 -1.59 6.37
N ARG A 72 8.25 -1.93 5.18
CA ARG A 72 9.07 -2.34 4.03
C ARG A 72 9.64 -1.15 3.26
N GLY A 73 8.82 -0.13 3.04
CA GLY A 73 8.98 0.86 1.97
C GLY A 73 8.42 0.38 0.63
N LEU A 74 8.40 1.31 -0.33
CA LEU A 74 8.17 1.04 -1.74
C LEU A 74 9.39 0.31 -2.33
N ASP A 75 9.18 -0.63 -3.24
CA ASP A 75 10.27 -1.21 -4.02
C ASP A 75 10.71 -0.27 -5.17
N LEU A 76 11.82 -0.60 -5.83
CA LEU A 76 12.39 0.22 -6.91
C LEU A 76 11.41 0.43 -8.08
N ILE A 77 10.64 -0.61 -8.42
CA ILE A 77 9.66 -0.56 -9.52
C ILE A 77 8.48 0.34 -9.12
N GLN A 78 7.99 0.19 -7.89
CA GLN A 78 6.93 1.02 -7.32
C GLN A 78 7.33 2.49 -7.25
N VAL A 79 8.57 2.80 -6.82
CA VAL A 79 9.11 4.17 -6.86
C VAL A 79 9.10 4.72 -8.29
N LYS A 80 9.62 3.96 -9.26
CA LYS A 80 9.64 4.39 -10.66
C LYS A 80 8.23 4.64 -11.21
N HIS A 81 7.30 3.72 -10.97
CA HIS A 81 5.90 3.87 -11.38
C HIS A 81 5.23 5.08 -10.73
N GLY A 82 5.45 5.30 -9.43
CA GLY A 82 4.94 6.45 -8.69
C GLY A 82 5.39 7.78 -9.33
N LEU A 83 6.69 7.90 -9.65
CA LEU A 83 7.25 9.09 -10.29
C LEU A 83 6.74 9.28 -11.72
N ILE A 84 6.64 8.20 -12.51
CA ILE A 84 6.09 8.26 -13.88
C ILE A 84 4.64 8.75 -13.84
N LYS A 85 3.82 8.21 -12.93
CA LYS A 85 2.43 8.61 -12.76
C LYS A 85 2.34 10.08 -12.36
N LEU A 86 3.14 10.53 -11.40
CA LEU A 86 3.18 11.93 -10.98
C LEU A 86 3.60 12.87 -12.13
N LYS A 87 4.59 12.48 -12.94
CA LYS A 87 5.00 13.22 -14.14
C LYS A 87 3.92 13.26 -15.22
N SER A 88 3.07 12.24 -15.30
CA SER A 88 1.98 12.18 -16.28
C SER A 88 0.73 12.95 -15.84
N ASP A 89 0.54 13.20 -14.54
CA ASP A 89 -0.65 13.88 -14.02
C ASP A 89 -0.53 15.41 -14.20
N PRO A 90 -1.42 16.04 -14.99
CA PRO A 90 -1.41 17.49 -15.18
C PRO A 90 -2.09 18.24 -14.04
N LYS A 91 -2.88 17.57 -13.17
CA LYS A 91 -3.63 18.22 -12.08
C LYS A 91 -2.79 18.47 -10.85
N GLN A 92 -1.71 17.71 -10.68
CA GLN A 92 -0.85 17.78 -9.51
C GLN A 92 0.38 18.63 -9.78
N ASP A 93 0.76 19.43 -8.79
CA ASP A 93 2.03 20.12 -8.80
C ASP A 93 3.16 19.15 -8.42
N ARG A 94 3.70 18.50 -9.45
CA ARG A 94 4.74 17.48 -9.35
C ARG A 94 6.01 17.96 -8.66
N ASP A 95 6.44 19.20 -8.93
CA ASP A 95 7.69 19.72 -8.39
C ASP A 95 7.50 20.07 -6.92
N SER A 96 6.38 20.69 -6.56
CA SER A 96 6.02 20.96 -5.17
C SER A 96 5.91 19.69 -4.33
N LEU A 97 5.31 18.61 -4.88
CA LEU A 97 5.22 17.33 -4.18
C LEU A 97 6.58 16.66 -3.99
N LEU A 98 7.43 16.66 -5.03
CA LEU A 98 8.79 16.11 -4.92
C LEU A 98 9.61 16.87 -3.86
N GLN A 99 9.57 18.21 -3.89
CA GLN A 99 10.25 19.04 -2.91
C GLN A 99 9.74 18.80 -1.49
N LYS A 100 8.42 18.63 -1.33
CA LYS A 100 7.83 18.25 -0.03
C LYS A 100 8.38 16.92 0.46
N TRP A 101 8.43 15.88 -0.38
CA TRP A 101 8.95 14.56 0.02
C TRP A 101 10.43 14.60 0.39
N VAL A 102 11.24 15.36 -0.37
CA VAL A 102 12.65 15.59 -0.07
C VAL A 102 12.83 16.32 1.26
N GLN A 103 12.02 17.36 1.50
CA GLN A 103 12.07 18.15 2.73
C GLN A 103 11.70 17.32 3.96
N GLU A 104 10.68 16.47 3.87
CA GLU A 104 10.28 15.56 4.95
C GLU A 104 11.36 14.53 5.30
N ASN A 105 12.18 14.12 4.32
CA ASN A 105 13.27 13.17 4.51
C ASN A 105 14.65 13.83 4.66
N GLN A 106 14.74 15.16 4.82
CA GLN A 106 16.00 15.90 4.76
C GLN A 106 17.04 15.41 5.78
N ASN A 107 16.62 15.10 7.01
CA ASN A 107 17.53 14.59 8.05
C ASN A 107 18.18 13.27 7.63
N TRP A 108 17.39 12.31 7.15
CA TRP A 108 17.87 11.03 6.65
C TRP A 108 18.83 11.23 5.46
N ILE A 109 18.46 12.08 4.50
CA ILE A 109 19.27 12.36 3.32
C ILE A 109 20.64 12.93 3.72
N ASN A 110 20.66 13.90 4.61
CA ASN A 110 21.90 14.52 5.09
C ASN A 110 22.80 13.52 5.81
N GLU A 111 22.24 12.69 6.70
CA GLU A 111 22.99 11.65 7.41
C GLU A 111 23.61 10.63 6.46
N GLN A 112 22.90 10.19 5.43
CA GLN A 112 23.44 9.23 4.46
C GLN A 112 24.52 9.85 3.59
N ASN A 113 24.29 11.08 3.11
CA ASN A 113 25.27 11.80 2.29
C ASN A 113 26.57 12.05 3.04
N GLN A 114 26.48 12.37 4.33
CA GLN A 114 27.66 12.52 5.18
C GLN A 114 28.45 11.20 5.33
N LYS A 115 27.77 10.06 5.42
CA LYS A 115 28.44 8.74 5.50
C LYS A 115 29.11 8.34 4.20
N GLU A 116 28.50 8.67 3.06
CA GLU A 116 29.04 8.35 1.72
C GLU A 116 30.04 9.41 1.22
N ASN A 117 30.26 10.51 1.96
CA ASN A 117 31.00 11.69 1.50
C ASN A 117 30.47 12.25 0.17
N GLU A 118 29.15 12.18 -0.02
CA GLU A 118 28.46 12.69 -1.20
C GLU A 118 27.75 14.01 -0.90
N GLN A 119 27.51 14.82 -1.93
CA GLN A 119 26.68 16.01 -1.83
C GLN A 119 25.23 15.70 -2.19
N PHE A 120 24.31 16.55 -1.74
CA PHE A 120 22.90 16.42 -2.11
C PHE A 120 22.74 16.54 -3.65
N PRO A 121 22.04 15.59 -4.30
CA PRO A 121 21.81 15.65 -5.74
C PRO A 121 20.84 16.77 -6.10
N GLU A 122 21.34 17.89 -6.64
CA GLU A 122 20.50 19.04 -7.06
C GLU A 122 19.41 18.66 -8.07
N TRP A 123 19.65 17.63 -8.89
CA TRP A 123 18.68 17.15 -9.87
C TRP A 123 17.41 16.55 -9.24
N LEU A 124 17.41 16.25 -7.93
CA LEU A 124 16.26 15.72 -7.18
C LEU A 124 15.27 16.82 -6.74
N THR A 125 15.43 18.05 -7.20
CA THR A 125 14.56 19.18 -6.82
C THR A 125 13.42 19.47 -7.81
N SER A 126 13.49 18.96 -9.04
CA SER A 126 12.47 19.17 -10.08
C SER A 126 12.38 18.01 -11.06
N PHE A 127 11.18 17.74 -11.56
CA PHE A 127 10.91 16.80 -12.66
C PHE A 127 11.52 17.23 -14.00
N ARG A 128 12.00 18.47 -14.13
CA ARG A 128 12.75 18.92 -15.32
C ARG A 128 14.17 18.34 -15.35
N THR A 129 14.80 18.19 -14.19
CA THR A 129 16.18 17.70 -14.03
C THR A 129 16.23 16.21 -13.68
N LEU A 130 15.15 15.70 -13.08
CA LEU A 130 14.97 14.29 -12.79
C LEU A 130 14.67 13.52 -14.08
N ASP A 131 15.67 12.79 -14.54
CA ASP A 131 15.53 11.85 -15.64
C ASP A 131 15.06 10.50 -15.08
N LEU A 132 13.89 10.05 -15.54
CA LEU A 132 13.27 8.80 -15.10
C LEU A 132 13.73 7.57 -15.90
N GLU A 133 14.45 7.79 -16.99
CA GLU A 133 15.05 6.72 -17.80
C GLU A 133 16.42 6.31 -17.26
N HIS A 134 17.10 7.22 -16.57
CA HIS A 134 18.40 6.97 -15.97
C HIS A 134 18.30 6.13 -14.68
N GLU A 135 18.69 4.86 -14.75
CA GLU A 135 18.53 3.90 -13.66
C GLU A 135 19.19 4.33 -12.34
N ASP A 136 20.37 4.92 -12.40
CA ASP A 136 21.11 5.28 -11.18
C ASP A 136 20.48 6.46 -10.44
N LYS A 137 19.83 7.38 -11.16
CA LYS A 137 19.01 8.44 -10.54
C LYS A 137 17.81 7.82 -9.83
N ILE A 138 17.13 6.86 -10.46
CA ILE A 138 16.01 6.14 -9.83
C ILE A 138 16.46 5.37 -8.60
N LYS A 139 17.63 4.70 -8.62
CA LYS A 139 18.20 4.04 -7.45
C LYS A 139 18.50 5.02 -6.32
N LYS A 140 19.05 6.20 -6.61
CA LYS A 140 19.26 7.26 -5.60
C LYS A 140 17.92 7.79 -5.06
N VAL A 141 16.91 8.00 -5.91
CA VAL A 141 15.56 8.39 -5.43
C VAL A 141 14.97 7.32 -4.52
N TYR A 142 15.06 6.05 -4.90
CA TYR A 142 14.64 4.93 -4.07
C TYR A 142 15.36 4.92 -2.71
N PHE A 143 16.68 5.10 -2.71
CA PHE A 143 17.47 5.15 -1.48
C PHE A 143 17.02 6.27 -0.51
N TYR A 144 16.69 7.46 -1.04
CA TYR A 144 16.27 8.58 -0.20
C TYR A 144 14.79 8.56 0.18
N LEU A 145 13.91 8.13 -0.72
CA LEU A 145 12.46 8.36 -0.61
C LEU A 145 11.61 7.09 -0.51
N SER A 146 12.16 5.88 -0.66
CA SER A 146 11.36 4.63 -0.60
C SER A 146 10.56 4.45 0.69
N ARG A 147 11.04 5.03 1.80
CA ARG A 147 10.40 5.02 3.12
C ARG A 147 9.77 6.35 3.52
N ASN A 148 9.70 7.33 2.60
CA ASN A 148 9.01 8.59 2.88
C ASN A 148 7.50 8.33 3.04
N PHE A 149 6.93 8.81 4.13
CA PHE A 149 5.52 8.58 4.47
C PHE A 149 4.58 9.14 3.40
N SER A 150 4.80 10.39 2.98
CA SER A 150 3.96 11.04 1.97
C SER A 150 4.03 10.37 0.60
N PHE A 151 5.20 9.84 0.22
CA PHE A 151 5.35 9.12 -1.03
C PHE A 151 4.68 7.74 -0.99
N ILE A 152 4.77 7.04 0.14
CA ILE A 152 4.02 5.80 0.39
C ILE A 152 2.50 6.08 0.33
N ASP A 153 2.02 7.12 1.01
CA ASP A 153 0.61 7.52 1.01
C ASP A 153 0.11 7.85 -0.40
N TYR A 154 0.92 8.59 -1.17
CA TYR A 154 0.66 8.88 -2.58
C TYR A 154 0.57 7.60 -3.41
N TYR A 155 1.51 6.66 -3.24
CA TYR A 155 1.52 5.40 -3.99
C TYR A 155 0.28 4.56 -3.67
N LEU A 156 -0.02 4.36 -2.39
CA LEU A 156 -1.18 3.60 -1.93
C LEU A 156 -2.49 4.16 -2.48
N SER A 157 -2.63 5.49 -2.47
CA SER A 157 -3.82 6.20 -2.95
C SER A 157 -4.03 6.14 -4.46
N ASN A 158 -2.96 5.99 -5.25
CA ASN A 158 -3.03 6.04 -6.72
C ASN A 158 -2.90 4.67 -7.40
N PHE A 159 -2.36 3.67 -6.71
CA PHE A 159 -2.12 2.34 -7.27
C PHE A 159 -2.80 1.24 -6.47
N THR A 160 -2.41 1.07 -5.20
CA THR A 160 -2.82 -0.10 -4.40
C THR A 160 -4.31 -0.10 -4.12
N PHE A 161 -4.85 0.92 -3.44
CA PHE A 161 -6.26 0.92 -3.04
C PHE A 161 -7.23 1.02 -4.23
N PRO A 162 -7.00 1.86 -5.26
CA PRO A 162 -7.89 1.88 -6.43
C PRO A 162 -8.02 0.53 -7.15
N ASN A 163 -6.99 -0.31 -7.11
CA ASN A 163 -6.99 -1.62 -7.75
C ASN A 163 -7.58 -2.71 -6.85
N ASP A 164 -7.16 -2.76 -5.59
CA ASP A 164 -7.40 -3.90 -4.71
C ASP A 164 -8.52 -3.68 -3.67
N THR A 165 -9.02 -2.44 -3.49
CA THR A 165 -10.11 -2.15 -2.53
C THR A 165 -11.40 -1.69 -3.22
N LYS A 166 -11.68 -2.22 -4.40
CA LYS A 166 -12.92 -1.90 -5.13
C LYS A 166 -14.13 -2.43 -4.36
N CYS A 167 -14.99 -1.52 -3.93
CA CYS A 167 -16.30 -1.86 -3.38
C CYS A 167 -17.32 -1.98 -4.52
N TYR A 168 -18.10 -3.05 -4.51
CA TYR A 168 -19.26 -3.20 -5.38
C TYR A 168 -20.51 -2.89 -4.58
N GLU A 169 -21.43 -2.10 -5.16
CA GLU A 169 -22.69 -1.74 -4.49
C GLU A 169 -23.59 -2.95 -4.20
N MET A 170 -23.51 -3.97 -5.06
CA MET A 170 -24.26 -5.20 -4.91
C MET A 170 -23.30 -6.40 -4.86
N LYS A 171 -23.47 -7.21 -3.81
CA LYS A 171 -22.86 -8.54 -3.73
C LYS A 171 -23.87 -9.56 -4.24
N LEU A 172 -23.62 -10.13 -5.41
CA LEU A 172 -24.39 -11.29 -5.87
C LEU A 172 -23.97 -12.50 -5.03
N THR A 173 -24.83 -12.93 -4.12
CA THR A 173 -24.66 -14.17 -3.36
C THR A 173 -25.67 -15.20 -3.83
N GLY A 174 -25.20 -16.38 -4.22
CA GLY A 174 -26.05 -17.54 -4.48
C GLY A 174 -25.47 -18.74 -3.74
N ASN A 175 -26.32 -19.53 -3.10
CA ASN A 175 -25.95 -20.87 -2.69
C ASN A 175 -26.41 -21.87 -3.77
N ALA A 176 -25.97 -23.13 -3.67
CA ALA A 176 -26.34 -24.16 -4.65
C ALA A 176 -27.87 -24.32 -4.80
N HIS A 177 -28.62 -24.05 -3.74
CA HIS A 177 -30.09 -24.07 -3.72
C HIS A 177 -30.70 -22.85 -4.44
N THR A 178 -30.06 -21.69 -4.41
CA THR A 178 -30.48 -20.48 -5.14
C THR A 178 -30.20 -20.59 -6.65
N LEU A 179 -29.15 -21.34 -7.03
CA LEU A 179 -28.74 -21.52 -8.43
C LEU A 179 -29.56 -22.58 -9.16
N ALA A 180 -30.05 -23.58 -8.45
CA ALA A 180 -30.93 -24.59 -9.01
C ALA A 180 -32.37 -24.04 -9.05
N GLY A 181 -32.95 -23.95 -10.25
CA GLY A 181 -34.36 -23.57 -10.42
C GLY A 181 -35.31 -24.50 -9.65
N GLU A 182 -36.51 -23.99 -9.36
CA GLU A 182 -37.55 -24.70 -8.61
C GLU A 182 -37.72 -26.16 -9.09
N GLY A 183 -37.73 -27.10 -8.14
CA GLY A 183 -38.00 -28.52 -8.39
C GLY A 183 -36.81 -29.38 -8.84
N LYS A 184 -35.59 -28.83 -8.95
CA LYS A 184 -34.37 -29.60 -9.33
C LYS A 184 -33.29 -29.67 -8.24
N THR A 185 -33.59 -29.26 -7.01
CA THR A 185 -32.68 -29.35 -5.87
C THR A 185 -32.80 -30.70 -5.17
N LYS A 186 -31.81 -31.58 -5.34
CA LYS A 186 -31.58 -32.69 -4.39
C LYS A 186 -30.56 -32.24 -3.36
N GLY A 187 -31.02 -31.96 -2.14
CA GLY A 187 -30.13 -31.69 -1.01
C GLY A 187 -29.45 -32.97 -0.54
N PHE A 188 -28.18 -32.88 -0.15
CA PHE A 188 -27.53 -33.92 0.65
C PHE A 188 -27.80 -33.60 2.13
N SER A 189 -28.63 -34.43 2.77
CA SER A 189 -28.71 -34.48 4.23
C SER A 189 -27.51 -35.28 4.73
N GLY A 190 -26.37 -34.64 4.88
CA GLY A 190 -25.27 -35.21 5.67
C GLY A 190 -25.69 -35.20 7.14
N THR A 191 -26.00 -36.38 7.68
CA THR A 191 -25.96 -36.62 9.12
C THR A 191 -24.62 -37.26 9.44
N ASP A 192 -23.98 -36.67 10.46
CA ASP A 192 -22.74 -36.98 11.20
C ASP A 192 -21.38 -36.70 10.52
#